data_AF-A0A2P2KTT1-F1
#
_entry.id   AF-A0A2P2KTT1-F1
#
_cell.length_a   1.000
_cell.length_b   1.000
_cell.length_c   1.000
_cell.angle_alpha   90.00
_cell.angle_beta   90.00
_cell.angle_gamma   90.00
#
_symmetry.space_group_name_H-M   'P 1'
#
loop_
_entity.id
_entity.type
_entity.pdbx_description
1 polymer ?
#
loop_
_entity_poly.entity_id
_entity_poly.type
_entity_poly.pdbx_seq_one_letter_code
_entity_poly.pdbx_strand_id
1 'polypeptide(L)'
;MVSYVNVHAILEGRRNRAKASASGSSESSQGPRVIVVGPTDSGKSTLSRMLLSWAAKQGWKPTYVDLDIGQGSITIPGCIAATPVELPIDPVEGITLEMPLVYFYGNTTPR
;
A
#
# COMPACT_ATOMS: atom_id res chain seq x y z
N MET A 1 -14.95 -3.31 -11.16
CA MET A 1 -13.76 -4.19 -11.22
C MET A 1 -12.78 -3.80 -12.33
N VAL A 2 -13.22 -3.57 -13.57
CA VAL A 2 -12.32 -3.21 -14.69
C VAL A 2 -11.44 -2.00 -14.39
N SER A 3 -11.99 -0.94 -13.77
CA SER A 3 -11.23 0.26 -13.39
C SER A 3 -10.06 -0.04 -12.44
N TYR A 4 -10.23 -0.93 -11.46
CA TYR A 4 -9.18 -1.28 -10.50
C TYR A 4 -8.05 -2.09 -11.16
N VAL A 5 -8.42 -3.00 -12.06
CA VAL A 5 -7.44 -3.77 -12.85
C VAL A 5 -6.66 -2.85 -13.79
N ASN A 6 -7.32 -1.88 -14.42
CA ASN A 6 -6.65 -0.88 -15.27
C ASN A 6 -5.65 -0.03 -14.46
N VAL A 7 -6.03 0.40 -13.25
CA VAL A 7 -5.11 1.10 -12.34
C VAL A 7 -3.90 0.22 -12.03
N HIS A 8 -4.12 -1.05 -11.65
CA HIS A 8 -3.02 -1.98 -11.40
C HIS A 8 -2.09 -2.16 -12.61
N ALA A 9 -2.63 -2.31 -13.82
CA ALA A 9 -1.85 -2.43 -15.04
C ALA A 9 -1.00 -1.17 -15.33
N ILE A 10 -1.54 0.03 -15.08
CA ILE A 10 -0.78 1.28 -15.21
C ILE A 10 0.34 1.36 -14.17
N LEU A 11 0.08 0.98 -12.93
CA LEU A 11 1.09 0.93 -11.88
C LEU A 11 2.18 -0.08 -12.21
N GLU A 12 1.81 -1.21 -12.79
CA GLU A 12 2.73 -2.23 -13.26
C GLU A 12 3.67 -1.72 -14.34
N GLY A 13 3.14 -1.02 -15.35
CA GLY A 13 3.96 -0.34 -16.36
C GLY A 13 4.90 0.72 -15.76
N ARG A 14 4.50 1.40 -14.68
CA ARG A 14 5.37 2.34 -13.94
C ARG A 14 6.48 1.62 -13.17
N ARG A 15 6.18 0.50 -12.51
CA ARG A 15 7.18 -0.34 -11.80
C ARG A 15 8.24 -0.88 -12.77
N ASN A 16 7.81 -1.41 -13.91
CA ASN A 16 8.74 -1.95 -14.91
C ASN A 16 9.67 -0.87 -15.50
N ARG A 17 9.14 0.32 -15.79
CA ARG A 17 9.98 1.45 -16.22
C ARG A 17 11.00 1.86 -15.15
N ALA A 18 10.56 1.97 -13.90
CA ALA A 18 11.45 2.29 -12.79
C ALA A 18 12.58 1.26 -12.64
N LYS A 19 12.25 -0.05 -12.72
CA LYS A 19 13.22 -1.14 -12.67
C LYS A 19 14.21 -1.10 -13.84
N ALA A 20 13.75 -0.79 -15.05
CA ALA A 20 14.62 -0.65 -16.23
C ALA A 20 15.54 0.57 -16.16
N SER A 21 15.10 1.64 -15.51
CA SER A 21 15.86 2.87 -15.30
C SER A 21 16.76 2.85 -14.05
N ALA A 22 16.92 1.69 -13.39
CA ALA A 22 17.71 1.57 -12.16
C ALA A 22 19.20 1.89 -12.32
N SER A 23 19.72 1.90 -13.56
CA SER A 23 21.08 2.34 -13.90
C SER A 23 21.19 3.85 -14.22
N GLY A 24 20.07 4.58 -14.24
CA GLY A 24 20.00 6.01 -14.51
C GLY A 24 19.92 6.87 -13.24
N SER A 25 19.48 8.13 -13.39
CA SER A 25 19.28 9.05 -12.26
C SER A 25 18.33 8.48 -11.20
N SER A 26 18.57 8.83 -9.92
CA SER A 26 17.81 8.31 -8.76
C SER A 26 16.30 8.54 -8.87
N GLU A 27 15.85 9.63 -9.48
CA GLU A 27 14.43 9.94 -9.69
C GLU A 27 13.75 8.97 -10.67
N SER A 28 14.47 8.53 -11.71
CA SER A 28 13.94 7.60 -12.71
C SER A 28 13.83 6.15 -12.23
N SER A 29 14.51 5.82 -11.13
CA SER A 29 14.56 4.46 -10.56
C SER A 29 13.42 4.20 -9.54
N GLN A 30 12.69 5.24 -9.11
CA GLN A 30 11.67 5.07 -8.07
C GLN A 30 10.36 4.49 -8.59
N GLY A 31 9.84 3.49 -7.88
CA GLY A 31 8.52 2.93 -8.14
C GLY A 31 7.39 3.95 -7.91
N PRO A 32 6.17 3.67 -8.44
CA PRO A 32 5.04 4.57 -8.27
C PRO A 32 4.61 4.68 -6.80
N ARG A 33 4.37 5.91 -6.34
CA ARG A 33 3.75 6.23 -5.05
C ARG A 33 2.28 6.61 -5.29
N VAL A 34 1.37 5.97 -4.56
CA VAL A 34 -0.08 6.12 -4.75
C VAL A 34 -0.72 6.44 -3.41
N ILE A 35 -1.57 7.46 -3.41
CA ILE A 35 -2.44 7.78 -2.27
C ILE A 35 -3.89 7.50 -2.66
N VAL A 36 -4.63 6.82 -1.78
CA VAL A 36 -6.05 6.54 -1.96
C VAL A 36 -6.82 7.46 -1.04
N VAL A 37 -7.66 8.32 -1.61
CA VAL A 37 -8.44 9.33 -0.89
C VAL A 37 -9.93 9.15 -1.17
N GLY A 38 -10.76 9.53 -0.20
CA GLY A 38 -12.22 9.42 -0.28
C GLY A 38 -12.88 9.52 1.10
N PRO A 39 -14.21 9.65 1.14
CA PRO A 39 -14.95 9.68 2.40
C PRO A 39 -14.88 8.34 3.14
N THR A 40 -15.38 8.30 4.38
CA THR A 40 -15.60 7.06 5.13
C THR A 40 -16.49 6.10 4.32
N ASP A 41 -16.25 4.80 4.45
CA ASP A 41 -17.01 3.73 3.77
C ASP A 41 -16.99 3.73 2.24
N SER A 42 -16.09 4.49 1.60
CA SER A 42 -15.93 4.47 0.13
C SER A 42 -15.10 3.29 -0.41
N GLY A 43 -14.73 2.31 0.44
CA GLY A 43 -13.94 1.14 0.04
C GLY A 43 -12.43 1.36 -0.13
N LYS A 44 -11.86 2.42 0.48
CA LYS A 44 -10.42 2.76 0.38
C LYS A 44 -9.50 1.59 0.78
N SER A 45 -9.73 1.03 1.96
CA SER A 45 -8.94 -0.08 2.50
C SER A 45 -9.05 -1.33 1.63
N THR A 46 -10.24 -1.60 1.08
CA THR A 46 -10.48 -2.71 0.14
C THR A 46 -9.70 -2.50 -1.17
N LEU A 47 -9.72 -1.29 -1.74
CA LEU A 47 -8.96 -0.98 -2.95
C LEU A 47 -7.45 -1.11 -2.70
N SER A 48 -6.94 -0.57 -1.59
CA SER A 48 -5.54 -0.70 -1.21
C SER A 48 -5.14 -2.17 -1.11
N ARG A 49 -5.94 -3.00 -0.42
CA ARG A 49 -5.69 -4.44 -0.29
C ARG A 49 -5.65 -5.14 -1.65
N MET A 50 -6.60 -4.86 -2.55
CA MET A 50 -6.59 -5.44 -3.91
C MET A 50 -5.32 -5.09 -4.68
N LEU A 51 -4.92 -3.81 -4.69
CA LEU A 51 -3.72 -3.35 -5.40
C LEU A 51 -2.43 -3.97 -4.82
N LEU A 52 -2.34 -4.07 -3.49
CA LEU A 52 -1.21 -4.72 -2.80
C LEU A 52 -1.15 -6.22 -3.10
N SER A 53 -2.27 -6.93 -2.99
CA SER A 53 -2.34 -8.37 -3.28
C SER A 53 -1.95 -8.67 -4.73
N TRP A 54 -2.40 -7.87 -5.69
CA TRP A 54 -2.02 -8.08 -7.10
C TRP A 54 -0.55 -7.76 -7.36
N ALA A 55 0.00 -6.74 -6.71
CA ALA A 55 1.42 -6.42 -6.80
C ALA A 55 2.29 -7.54 -6.21
N ALA A 56 1.96 -8.03 -5.00
CA ALA A 56 2.66 -9.15 -4.37
C ALA A 56 2.58 -10.44 -5.20
N LYS A 57 1.41 -10.74 -5.79
CA LYS A 57 1.24 -11.87 -6.73
C LYS A 57 2.14 -11.78 -7.97
N GLN A 58 2.52 -10.56 -8.39
CA GLN A 58 3.44 -10.33 -9.51
C GLN A 58 4.91 -10.24 -9.06
N GLY A 59 5.21 -10.54 -7.79
CA GLY A 59 6.57 -10.54 -7.24
C GLY A 59 7.08 -9.15 -6.86
N TRP A 60 6.22 -8.13 -6.84
CA TRP A 60 6.59 -6.81 -6.31
C TRP A 60 6.47 -6.77 -4.80
N LYS A 61 7.28 -5.93 -4.17
CA LYS A 61 7.30 -5.71 -2.72
C LYS A 61 6.90 -4.26 -2.38
N PRO A 62 5.65 -3.84 -2.62
CA PRO A 62 5.23 -2.48 -2.30
C PRO A 62 5.22 -2.26 -0.78
N THR A 63 5.57 -1.05 -0.35
CA THR A 63 5.32 -0.59 1.01
C THR A 63 3.87 -0.14 1.13
N TYR A 64 3.10 -0.78 2.01
CA TYR A 64 1.80 -0.30 2.42
C TYR A 64 1.97 0.71 3.54
N VAL A 65 1.37 1.89 3.38
CA VAL A 65 1.37 2.96 4.38
C VAL A 65 -0.08 3.21 4.78
N ASP A 66 -0.36 3.05 6.07
CA ASP A 66 -1.66 3.27 6.66
C ASP A 66 -1.65 4.58 7.46
N LEU A 67 -2.41 5.55 6.96
CA LEU A 67 -2.56 6.88 7.56
C LEU A 67 -3.91 7.03 8.28
N ASP A 68 -4.74 5.98 8.33
CA ASP A 68 -6.01 6.00 9.05
C ASP A 68 -5.79 5.65 10.52
N ILE A 69 -5.63 6.68 11.35
CA ILE A 69 -5.47 6.54 12.80
C ILE A 69 -6.74 6.01 13.50
N GLY A 70 -7.89 6.00 12.85
CA GLY A 70 -9.15 5.52 13.43
C GLY A 70 -9.36 4.03 13.17
N GLN A 71 -9.26 3.63 11.90
CA GLN A 71 -9.50 2.25 11.44
C GLN A 71 -8.30 1.65 10.70
N GLY A 72 -7.11 1.87 11.27
CA GLY A 72 -5.87 1.29 10.78
C GLY A 72 -5.92 -0.24 10.70
N SER A 73 -5.21 -0.78 9.72
CA SER A 73 -5.17 -2.19 9.33
C SER A 73 -3.83 -2.87 9.60
N ILE A 74 -2.82 -2.08 10.02
CA ILE A 74 -1.47 -2.56 10.36
C ILE A 74 -1.31 -2.75 11.87
N THR A 75 -1.93 -1.91 12.70
CA THR A 75 -1.70 -1.91 14.15
C THR A 75 -2.92 -1.35 14.88
N ILE A 76 -2.79 -1.14 16.19
CA ILE A 76 -3.85 -0.59 17.04
C ILE A 76 -4.29 0.82 16.59
N PRO A 77 -5.54 1.22 16.89
CA PRO A 77 -6.00 2.59 16.66
C PRO A 77 -5.11 3.63 17.34
N GLY A 78 -5.04 4.82 16.75
CA GLY A 78 -4.21 5.92 17.21
C GLY A 78 -2.77 5.86 16.70
N CYS A 79 -2.49 5.08 15.67
CA CYS A 79 -1.16 4.91 15.08
C CYS A 79 -1.17 5.17 13.58
N ILE A 80 -0.05 5.68 13.09
CA ILE A 80 0.30 5.69 11.67
C ILE A 80 1.36 4.61 11.47
N ALA A 81 1.23 3.81 10.42
CA ALA A 81 2.13 2.68 10.22
C ALA A 81 2.49 2.43 8.76
N ALA A 82 3.61 1.74 8.54
CA ALA A 82 4.02 1.28 7.24
C ALA A 82 4.66 -0.12 7.32
N THR A 83 4.39 -0.99 6.35
CA THR A 83 4.99 -2.33 6.27
C THR A 83 5.24 -2.73 4.82
N PRO A 84 6.36 -3.41 4.48
CA PRO A 84 6.51 -4.04 3.18
C PRO A 84 5.50 -5.20 3.03
N VAL A 85 4.88 -5.32 1.86
CA VAL A 85 4.00 -6.45 1.51
C VAL A 85 4.74 -7.33 0.52
N GLU A 86 5.43 -8.34 1.03
CA GLU A 86 6.26 -9.23 0.20
C GLU A 86 5.52 -10.49 -0.28
N LEU A 87 4.53 -10.92 0.49
CA LEU A 87 3.73 -12.10 0.21
C LEU A 87 2.28 -11.72 -0.09
N PRO A 88 1.55 -12.55 -0.87
CA PRO A 88 0.11 -12.38 -1.04
C PRO A 88 -0.60 -12.29 0.31
N ILE A 89 -1.46 -11.28 0.45
CA ILE A 89 -2.25 -11.03 1.67
C ILE A 89 -3.18 -12.22 1.92
N ASP A 90 -3.17 -12.74 3.14
CA ASP A 90 -4.05 -13.82 3.57
C ASP A 90 -5.50 -13.30 3.71
N PRO A 91 -6.51 -14.01 3.20
CA PRO A 91 -7.90 -13.55 3.27
C PRO A 91 -8.48 -13.48 4.69
N VAL A 92 -7.91 -14.24 5.63
CA VAL A 92 -8.35 -14.32 7.04
C VAL A 92 -7.42 -13.50 7.92
N GLU A 93 -6.12 -13.79 7.89
CA GLU A 93 -5.11 -13.18 8.75
C GLU A 93 -4.68 -11.78 8.28
N GLY A 94 -4.89 -11.46 6.99
CA GLY A 94 -4.54 -10.17 6.42
C GLY A 94 -3.06 -10.05 6.05
N ILE A 95 -2.47 -8.88 6.35
CA ILE A 95 -1.10 -8.55 5.95
C ILE A 95 -0.15 -9.14 6.98
N THR A 96 0.83 -9.93 6.56
CA THR A 96 1.90 -10.42 7.44
C THR A 96 2.74 -9.25 7.94
N LEU A 97 2.85 -9.11 9.27
CA LEU A 97 3.55 -8.00 9.92
C LEU A 97 4.89 -8.49 10.49
N GLU A 98 5.94 -8.50 9.67
CA GLU A 98 7.28 -8.89 10.15
C GLU A 98 8.01 -7.72 10.82
N MET A 99 8.14 -6.59 10.14
CA MET A 99 8.83 -5.40 10.64
C MET A 99 8.08 -4.11 10.24
N PRO A 100 6.91 -3.83 10.86
CA PRO A 100 6.19 -2.60 10.61
C PRO A 100 6.90 -1.41 11.28
N LEU A 101 6.98 -0.29 10.57
CA LEU A 101 7.32 1.02 11.14
C LEU A 101 6.04 1.64 11.70
N VAL A 102 6.00 1.92 13.00
CA VAL A 102 4.79 2.42 13.69
C VAL A 102 5.11 3.68 14.48
N TYR A 103 4.26 4.69 14.34
CA TYR A 103 4.28 5.92 15.13
C TYR A 103 2.95 6.08 15.86
N PHE A 104 3.01 6.23 17.19
CA PHE A 104 1.84 6.50 18.01
C PHE A 104 1.45 7.98 17.93
N TYR A 105 0.26 8.25 17.42
CA TYR A 105 -0.32 9.58 17.33
C TYR A 105 -1.10 9.96 18.60
N GLY A 106 -1.74 9.00 19.27
CA GLY A 106 -2.39 9.20 20.57
C GLY A 106 -3.86 9.64 20.54
N ASN A 107 -4.47 9.74 19.35
CA ASN A 107 -5.89 10.02 19.18
C ASN A 107 -6.42 9.19 18.00
N THR A 108 -7.70 8.79 18.02
CA THR A 108 -8.34 8.06 16.93
C THR A 108 -8.93 9.00 15.87
N THR A 109 -8.85 10.30 16.10
CA THR A 109 -9.29 11.34 15.16
C THR A 109 -8.20 12.38 14.98
N PRO A 110 -8.02 12.91 13.75
CA PRO A 110 -6.93 13.85 13.45
C PRO A 110 -7.23 15.30 13.86
N ARG A 111 -8.35 15.53 14.57
CA ARG A 111 -8.80 16.84 15.05
C ARG A 111 -8.67 16.95 16.56
#